data_AF-A0A9P6H1C3-F1
#
_entry.id   AF-A0A9P6H1C3-F1
#
_cell.length_a   1.000
_cell.length_b   1.000
_cell.length_c   1.000
_cell.angle_alpha   90.00
_cell.angle_beta   90.00
_cell.angle_gamma   90.00
#
_symmetry.space_group_name_H-M   'P 1'
#
loop_
_entity.id
_entity.type
_entity.pdbx_description
1 polymer ?
#
loop_
_entity_poly.entity_id
_entity_poly.type
_entity_poly.pdbx_seq_one_letter_code
_entity_poly.pdbx_strand_id
1 'polypeptide(L)'
;MTENSDATNLNVDEQKDERLENGEKLQTEDQIELEANSKTIRLARVEYRMFFHLAAMFTIISFVYSFGRILKDAAVLSKQHQSSIFGLKILILFLSVFVMGFIQKGLMKHPLTKIFNVILFTFAFIFILLGVAFLPLSKKIQIDFFWARDLFADGKYKIRGLDAYCPLVLIFNEWTSSLVYISCEMFGSLVLSYMFMTFTNSLTTPLQSSRFVPLLYVLSNVALLASGVISSGYNKLKKGWSYETAERSYYGFFVVSGVLVLLIWFLKYRLENCVVNKPIFIKKSTKKKGPKQKVGFMEGIMEMAKSKLLLNISMIVLFYAISTNLIESSYKSGLSAGADFAGEEKSSYSTTYNSGEQIFVAIMVIVVLLSPFPKLIQKKGWIFVAIWSPIFTLFSAVMVFGLAFYNFPYNKEGDKNIIFKSFGAVGKEPYFGLENLLGAFSVGLMKIHKYAAFDITKEAISMQIDSSLRARYKGIFDGVFGKLGKSVGSFYGSIMTNLFNCRDIRKVGPIGGGLVIFNCIIWFFSVFYLHRKYTESVKNNAPIDVDLFGEKKKTSQTTPEEPTKTVTADI
;
A
#
# COMPACT_ATOMS: atom_id res chain seq x y z
N MET A 1 -37.41 -22.18 -3.70
CA MET A 1 -37.17 -23.42 -4.47
C MET A 1 -35.78 -23.92 -4.12
N THR A 2 -35.78 -24.87 -3.20
CA THR A 2 -34.66 -25.45 -2.46
C THR A 2 -34.50 -26.88 -2.95
N GLU A 3 -33.70 -27.09 -4.01
CA GLU A 3 -33.46 -28.44 -4.53
C GLU A 3 -32.25 -28.50 -5.50
N ASN A 4 -31.14 -27.83 -5.16
CA ASN A 4 -29.93 -27.91 -6.00
C ASN A 4 -28.62 -27.95 -5.21
N SER A 5 -28.66 -28.15 -3.88
CA SER A 5 -27.44 -28.36 -3.07
C SER A 5 -27.02 -29.82 -2.96
N ASP A 6 -27.93 -30.77 -3.16
CA ASP A 6 -27.66 -32.18 -2.83
C ASP A 6 -27.10 -32.97 -4.01
N ALA A 7 -27.40 -32.57 -5.25
CA ALA A 7 -26.85 -33.20 -6.46
C ALA A 7 -25.33 -32.95 -6.66
N THR A 8 -24.79 -31.91 -6.01
CA THR A 8 -23.34 -31.59 -6.07
C THR A 8 -22.53 -32.44 -5.09
N ASN A 9 -23.15 -32.93 -4.01
CA ASN A 9 -22.46 -33.76 -3.00
C ASN A 9 -22.40 -35.23 -3.42
N LEU A 10 -23.44 -35.74 -4.11
CA LEU A 10 -23.46 -37.12 -4.62
C LEU A 10 -22.39 -37.37 -5.71
N ASN A 11 -22.19 -36.41 -6.63
CA ASN A 11 -21.14 -36.48 -7.65
C ASN A 11 -19.71 -36.41 -7.08
N VAL A 12 -19.52 -35.88 -5.88
CA VAL A 12 -18.19 -35.79 -5.23
C VAL A 12 -17.84 -37.08 -4.51
N ASP A 13 -18.83 -37.80 -3.99
CA ASP A 13 -18.61 -39.08 -3.32
C ASP A 13 -18.50 -40.24 -4.34
N GLU A 14 -19.23 -40.25 -5.46
CA GLU A 14 -19.00 -41.21 -6.56
C GLU A 14 -17.61 -41.02 -7.22
N GLN A 15 -17.14 -39.78 -7.37
CA GLN A 15 -15.78 -39.49 -7.88
C GLN A 15 -14.66 -39.74 -6.87
N LYS A 16 -14.97 -39.85 -5.56
CA LYS A 16 -14.00 -40.30 -4.55
C LYS A 16 -13.76 -41.80 -4.67
N ASP A 17 -14.82 -42.57 -4.91
CA ASP A 17 -14.73 -44.03 -5.02
C ASP A 17 -14.04 -44.47 -6.32
N GLU A 18 -14.33 -43.82 -7.46
CA GLU A 18 -13.66 -44.14 -8.75
C GLU A 18 -12.14 -43.87 -8.77
N ARG A 19 -11.61 -43.04 -7.84
CA ARG A 19 -10.16 -42.77 -7.75
C ARG A 19 -9.43 -43.57 -6.69
N LEU A 20 -10.14 -44.19 -5.75
CA LEU A 20 -9.53 -45.18 -4.87
C LEU A 20 -9.13 -46.45 -5.63
N GLU A 21 -9.80 -46.74 -6.76
CA GLU A 21 -9.43 -47.84 -7.67
C GLU A 21 -8.24 -47.53 -8.59
N ASN A 22 -7.96 -46.24 -8.87
CA ASN A 22 -6.88 -45.82 -9.77
C ASN A 22 -5.67 -45.20 -9.03
N GLY A 23 -5.04 -45.96 -8.13
CA GLY A 23 -3.59 -45.93 -7.80
C GLY A 23 -2.84 -44.66 -7.36
N GLU A 24 -3.33 -43.44 -7.56
CA GLU A 24 -2.67 -42.19 -7.13
C GLU A 24 -3.14 -41.81 -5.71
N LYS A 25 -2.46 -42.35 -4.69
CA LYS A 25 -2.64 -41.88 -3.31
C LYS A 25 -2.33 -40.38 -3.22
N LEU A 26 -3.35 -39.56 -2.96
CA LEU A 26 -3.20 -38.14 -2.67
C LEU A 26 -2.20 -37.94 -1.52
N GLN A 27 -1.15 -37.16 -1.76
CA GLN A 27 -0.12 -36.88 -0.76
C GLN A 27 -0.69 -36.07 0.42
N THR A 28 -0.22 -36.36 1.63
CA THR A 28 -0.57 -35.62 2.84
C THR A 28 0.13 -34.26 2.86
N GLU A 29 -0.47 -33.23 3.47
CA GLU A 29 0.12 -31.88 3.59
C GLU A 29 1.59 -31.91 4.10
N ASP A 30 1.91 -32.77 5.07
CA ASP A 30 3.26 -32.91 5.62
C ASP A 30 4.30 -33.45 4.60
N GLN A 31 3.88 -34.33 3.66
CA GLN A 31 4.78 -34.84 2.60
C GLN A 31 5.10 -33.75 1.57
N ILE A 32 4.11 -32.91 1.26
CA ILE A 32 4.25 -31.75 0.38
C ILE A 32 5.13 -30.68 1.03
N GLU A 33 5.07 -30.53 2.36
CA GLU A 33 5.98 -29.67 3.11
C GLU A 33 7.43 -30.15 3.07
N LEU A 34 7.66 -31.45 3.21
CA LEU A 34 9.01 -32.03 3.10
C LEU A 34 9.58 -31.86 1.68
N GLU A 35 8.78 -32.07 0.63
CA GLU A 35 9.21 -31.87 -0.76
C GLU A 35 9.47 -30.39 -1.08
N ALA A 36 8.68 -29.47 -0.52
CA ALA A 36 8.90 -28.04 -0.72
C ALA A 36 10.15 -27.55 0.02
N ASN A 37 10.38 -28.04 1.25
CA ASN A 37 11.52 -27.61 2.07
C ASN A 37 12.87 -28.17 1.59
N SER A 38 12.87 -29.26 0.82
CA SER A 38 14.09 -29.82 0.22
C SER A 38 14.62 -29.03 -0.98
N LYS A 39 13.82 -28.10 -1.53
CA LYS A 39 14.18 -27.28 -2.69
C LYS A 39 14.53 -25.85 -2.31
N THR A 40 15.40 -25.23 -3.10
CA THR A 40 15.80 -23.82 -2.94
C THR A 40 14.60 -22.86 -3.07
N ILE A 41 13.69 -23.16 -3.99
CA ILE A 41 12.38 -22.51 -4.08
C ILE A 41 11.39 -23.44 -3.38
N ARG A 42 10.78 -22.95 -2.29
CA ARG A 42 9.90 -23.73 -1.40
C ARG A 42 8.53 -24.05 -2.03
N LEU A 43 8.53 -24.82 -3.11
CA LEU A 43 7.36 -25.13 -3.93
C LEU A 43 7.32 -26.62 -4.28
N ALA A 44 6.21 -27.29 -3.97
CA ALA A 44 6.00 -28.69 -4.33
C ALA A 44 5.48 -28.83 -5.76
N ARG A 45 5.78 -29.96 -6.44
CA ARG A 45 5.41 -30.14 -7.86
C ARG A 45 3.91 -30.08 -8.10
N VAL A 46 3.12 -30.63 -7.19
CA VAL A 46 1.64 -30.66 -7.27
C VAL A 46 1.05 -29.24 -7.21
N GLU A 47 1.77 -28.30 -6.59
CA GLU A 47 1.33 -26.92 -6.39
C GLU A 47 1.68 -25.97 -7.55
N TYR A 48 2.51 -26.40 -8.50
CA TYR A 48 3.04 -25.53 -9.56
C TYR A 48 1.93 -24.86 -10.37
N ARG A 49 0.94 -25.63 -10.83
CA ARG A 49 -0.15 -25.10 -11.67
C ARG A 49 -0.92 -24.01 -10.94
N MET A 50 -1.27 -24.23 -9.67
CA MET A 50 -1.97 -23.23 -8.84
C MET A 50 -1.10 -22.00 -8.61
N PHE A 51 0.16 -22.20 -8.23
CA PHE A 51 1.10 -21.12 -7.97
C PHE A 51 1.33 -20.25 -9.20
N PHE A 52 1.58 -20.82 -10.38
CA PHE A 52 1.84 -20.06 -11.60
C PHE A 52 0.64 -19.19 -12.03
N HIS A 53 -0.60 -19.67 -11.87
CA HIS A 53 -1.78 -18.86 -12.17
C HIS A 53 -1.93 -17.70 -11.18
N LEU A 54 -1.76 -17.96 -9.87
CA LEU A 54 -1.78 -16.92 -8.85
C LEU A 54 -0.66 -15.89 -9.04
N ALA A 55 0.54 -16.37 -9.37
CA ALA A 55 1.71 -15.56 -9.69
C ALA A 55 1.49 -14.68 -10.93
N ALA A 56 0.95 -15.23 -12.02
CA ALA A 56 0.63 -14.48 -13.23
C ALA A 56 -0.43 -13.40 -12.93
N MET A 57 -1.51 -13.75 -12.24
CA MET A 57 -2.54 -12.80 -11.83
C MET A 57 -1.95 -11.68 -10.97
N PHE A 58 -1.18 -12.02 -9.93
CA PHE A 58 -0.58 -11.03 -9.04
C PHE A 58 0.38 -10.11 -9.78
N THR A 59 1.19 -10.66 -10.69
CA THR A 59 2.15 -9.88 -11.50
C THR A 59 1.44 -8.87 -12.38
N ILE A 60 0.37 -9.27 -13.09
CA ILE A 60 -0.42 -8.36 -13.94
C ILE A 60 -1.13 -7.30 -13.08
N ILE A 61 -1.74 -7.68 -11.96
CA ILE A 61 -2.39 -6.72 -11.04
C ILE A 61 -1.36 -5.72 -10.51
N SER A 62 -0.19 -6.20 -10.05
CA SER A 62 0.89 -5.34 -9.55
C SER A 62 1.47 -4.44 -10.63
N PHE A 63 1.52 -4.90 -11.88
CA PHE A 63 1.95 -4.09 -13.02
C PHE A 63 0.96 -2.94 -13.29
N VAL A 64 -0.33 -3.25 -13.45
CA VAL A 64 -1.39 -2.24 -13.67
C VAL A 64 -1.44 -1.24 -12.51
N TYR A 65 -1.31 -1.71 -11.28
CA TYR A 65 -1.23 -0.83 -10.11
C TYR A 65 0.01 0.07 -10.12
N SER A 66 1.20 -0.49 -10.36
CA SER A 66 2.46 0.27 -10.33
C SER A 66 2.53 1.33 -11.42
N PHE A 67 2.03 1.00 -12.62
CA PHE A 67 1.97 1.93 -13.73
C PHE A 67 0.88 2.98 -13.52
N GLY A 68 -0.29 2.57 -13.03
CA GLY A 68 -1.39 3.46 -12.65
C GLY A 68 -0.97 4.49 -11.59
N ARG A 69 0.00 4.17 -10.72
CA ARG A 69 0.56 5.14 -9.76
C ARG A 69 1.34 6.27 -10.43
N ILE A 70 2.07 6.01 -11.51
CA ILE A 70 2.79 7.05 -12.26
C ILE A 70 1.77 7.90 -13.02
N LEU A 71 0.85 7.26 -13.74
CA LEU A 71 -0.09 7.95 -14.59
C LEU A 71 -1.11 8.81 -13.84
N LYS A 72 -1.56 8.39 -12.65
CA LYS A 72 -2.50 9.21 -11.88
C LYS A 72 -1.88 10.53 -11.44
N ASP A 73 -0.61 10.51 -11.04
CA ASP A 73 0.09 11.70 -10.56
C ASP A 73 0.40 12.62 -11.76
N ALA A 74 0.81 12.03 -12.88
CA ALA A 74 0.96 12.72 -14.16
C ALA A 74 -0.34 13.40 -14.64
N ALA A 75 -1.49 12.70 -14.53
CA ALA A 75 -2.79 13.23 -14.91
C ALA A 75 -3.14 14.52 -14.14
N VAL A 76 -2.99 14.47 -12.82
CA VAL A 76 -3.27 15.62 -11.95
C VAL A 76 -2.28 16.75 -12.24
N LEU A 77 -0.97 16.47 -12.36
CA LEU A 77 0.03 17.51 -12.61
C LEU A 77 -0.07 18.14 -14.02
N SER A 78 -0.69 17.46 -14.99
CA SER A 78 -0.90 18.00 -16.34
C SER A 78 -2.04 19.02 -16.40
N LYS A 79 -3.13 18.82 -15.64
CA LYS A 79 -4.37 19.62 -15.77
C LYS A 79 -4.75 20.39 -14.51
N GLN A 80 -4.34 19.92 -13.34
CA GLN A 80 -4.71 20.45 -12.02
C GLN A 80 -3.50 20.96 -11.25
N HIS A 81 -3.75 21.74 -10.19
CA HIS A 81 -2.70 22.12 -9.25
C HIS A 81 -2.31 20.91 -8.38
N GLN A 82 -1.03 20.76 -8.03
CA GLN A 82 -0.53 19.62 -7.22
C GLN A 82 -1.27 19.41 -5.89
N SER A 83 -1.71 20.50 -5.26
CA SER A 83 -2.42 20.47 -3.98
C SER A 83 -3.83 19.88 -4.09
N SER A 84 -4.34 19.71 -5.31
CA SER A 84 -5.59 18.98 -5.56
C SER A 84 -5.48 17.51 -5.14
N ILE A 85 -4.25 16.96 -5.09
CA ILE A 85 -3.98 15.61 -4.59
C ILE A 85 -4.49 15.43 -3.14
N PHE A 86 -4.42 16.46 -2.29
CA PHE A 86 -4.93 16.38 -0.93
C PHE A 86 -6.45 16.18 -0.90
N GLY A 87 -7.18 16.99 -1.68
CA GLY A 87 -8.63 16.87 -1.82
C GLY A 87 -9.03 15.51 -2.41
N LEU A 88 -8.32 15.05 -3.45
CA LEU A 88 -8.57 13.75 -4.08
C LEU A 88 -8.38 12.57 -3.11
N LYS A 89 -7.31 12.60 -2.29
CA LYS A 89 -7.07 11.57 -1.28
C LYS A 89 -8.17 11.52 -0.22
N ILE A 90 -8.71 12.68 0.18
CA ILE A 90 -9.85 12.76 1.11
C ILE A 90 -11.10 12.16 0.45
N LEU A 91 -11.40 12.50 -0.81
CA LEU A 91 -12.53 11.92 -1.55
C LEU A 91 -12.42 10.39 -1.67
N ILE A 92 -11.22 9.88 -1.97
CA ILE A 92 -10.97 8.44 -2.05
C ILE A 92 -11.21 7.74 -0.72
N LEU A 93 -10.88 8.36 0.41
CA LEU A 93 -11.16 7.77 1.72
C LEU A 93 -12.66 7.48 1.87
N PHE A 94 -13.51 8.48 1.68
CA PHE A 94 -14.96 8.33 1.79
C PHE A 94 -15.51 7.30 0.80
N LEU A 95 -15.07 7.39 -0.46
CA LEU A 95 -15.48 6.45 -1.50
C LEU A 95 -15.02 5.01 -1.19
N SER A 96 -13.82 4.83 -0.64
CA SER A 96 -13.31 3.52 -0.26
C SER A 96 -14.11 2.89 0.87
N VAL A 97 -14.56 3.69 1.86
CA VAL A 97 -15.43 3.20 2.94
C VAL A 97 -16.78 2.76 2.39
N PHE A 98 -17.39 3.57 1.51
CA PHE A 98 -18.66 3.26 0.88
C PHE A 98 -18.60 1.99 0.04
N VAL A 99 -17.62 1.89 -0.87
CA VAL A 99 -17.45 0.73 -1.76
C VAL A 99 -17.10 -0.53 -0.96
N MET A 100 -16.26 -0.43 0.08
CA MET A 100 -16.00 -1.56 0.98
C MET A 100 -17.27 -2.02 1.69
N GLY A 101 -18.13 -1.10 2.14
CA GLY A 101 -19.43 -1.44 2.72
C GLY A 101 -20.32 -2.23 1.75
N PHE A 102 -20.40 -1.79 0.49
CA PHE A 102 -21.15 -2.48 -0.56
C PHE A 102 -20.60 -3.88 -0.84
N ILE A 103 -19.27 -3.99 -0.97
CA ILE A 103 -18.58 -5.26 -1.17
C ILE A 103 -18.86 -6.23 -0.02
N GLN A 104 -18.80 -5.76 1.23
CA GLN A 104 -19.08 -6.60 2.40
C GLN A 104 -20.53 -7.09 2.40
N LYS A 105 -21.49 -6.20 2.12
CA LYS A 105 -22.90 -6.58 1.98
C LYS A 105 -23.11 -7.60 0.85
N GLY A 106 -22.36 -7.46 -0.25
CA GLY A 106 -22.34 -8.42 -1.35
C GLY A 106 -21.77 -9.78 -0.96
N LEU A 107 -20.67 -9.81 -0.21
CA LEU A 107 -20.05 -11.05 0.29
C LEU A 107 -20.92 -11.83 1.29
N MET A 108 -21.87 -11.16 1.96
CA MET A 108 -22.86 -11.85 2.80
C MET A 108 -23.93 -12.58 1.99
N LYS A 109 -24.19 -12.13 0.75
CA LYS A 109 -25.25 -12.67 -0.11
C LYS A 109 -24.75 -13.58 -1.24
N HIS A 110 -23.50 -13.42 -1.65
CA HIS A 110 -22.92 -14.09 -2.81
C HIS A 110 -21.51 -14.62 -2.52
N PRO A 111 -21.09 -15.70 -3.20
CA PRO A 111 -19.74 -16.23 -3.04
C PRO A 111 -18.68 -15.23 -3.50
N LEU A 112 -17.51 -15.29 -2.86
CA LEU A 112 -16.35 -14.44 -3.15
C LEU A 112 -15.99 -14.40 -4.63
N THR A 113 -16.05 -15.55 -5.31
CA THR A 113 -15.83 -15.71 -6.75
C THR A 113 -16.68 -14.77 -7.60
N LYS A 114 -17.98 -14.65 -7.29
CA LYS A 114 -18.91 -13.81 -8.03
C LYS A 114 -18.64 -12.33 -7.78
N ILE A 115 -18.40 -11.95 -6.52
CA ILE A 115 -18.08 -10.57 -6.15
C ILE A 115 -16.76 -10.13 -6.79
N PHE A 116 -15.74 -10.99 -6.80
CA PHE A 116 -14.47 -10.67 -7.43
C PHE A 116 -14.62 -10.50 -8.96
N ASN A 117 -15.42 -11.34 -9.62
CA ASN A 117 -15.72 -11.17 -11.05
C ASN A 117 -16.41 -9.83 -11.33
N VAL A 118 -17.43 -9.46 -10.55
CA VAL A 118 -18.13 -8.17 -10.70
C VAL A 118 -17.15 -7.01 -10.59
N ILE A 119 -16.25 -7.02 -9.59
CA ILE A 119 -15.26 -5.96 -9.40
C ILE A 119 -14.28 -5.88 -10.57
N LEU A 120 -13.78 -7.02 -11.07
CA LEU A 120 -12.89 -7.04 -12.23
C LEU A 120 -13.59 -6.47 -13.47
N PHE A 121 -14.84 -6.85 -13.74
CA PHE A 121 -15.62 -6.29 -14.83
C PHE A 121 -15.89 -4.79 -14.67
N THR A 122 -16.22 -4.33 -13.46
CA THR A 122 -16.41 -2.90 -13.17
C THR A 122 -15.13 -2.11 -13.46
N PHE A 123 -13.96 -2.56 -13.00
CA PHE A 123 -12.69 -1.87 -13.25
C PHE A 123 -12.26 -1.95 -14.72
N ALA A 124 -12.48 -3.10 -15.39
CA ALA A 124 -12.23 -3.22 -16.82
C ALA A 124 -13.11 -2.23 -17.61
N PHE A 125 -14.39 -2.15 -17.28
CA PHE A 125 -15.32 -1.20 -17.89
C PHE A 125 -14.88 0.24 -17.66
N ILE A 126 -14.55 0.62 -16.41
CA ILE A 126 -14.09 1.98 -16.09
C ILE A 126 -12.82 2.35 -16.87
N PHE A 127 -11.82 1.46 -16.93
CA PHE A 127 -10.58 1.74 -17.66
C PHE A 127 -10.78 1.83 -19.18
N ILE A 128 -11.59 0.94 -19.77
CA ILE A 128 -11.92 1.03 -21.20
C ILE A 128 -12.72 2.31 -21.48
N LEU A 129 -13.71 2.64 -20.66
CA LEU A 129 -14.52 3.85 -20.81
C LEU A 129 -13.68 5.13 -20.66
N LEU A 130 -12.73 5.13 -19.73
CA LEU A 130 -11.75 6.22 -19.58
C LEU A 130 -10.91 6.40 -20.86
N GLY A 131 -10.34 5.31 -21.38
CA GLY A 131 -9.49 5.35 -22.57
C GLY A 131 -10.23 5.69 -23.87
N VAL A 132 -11.45 5.18 -24.06
CA VAL A 132 -12.17 5.31 -25.34
C VAL A 132 -13.07 6.55 -25.37
N ALA A 133 -13.74 6.88 -24.27
CA ALA A 133 -14.75 7.94 -24.25
C ALA A 133 -14.30 9.16 -23.46
N PHE A 134 -14.03 9.03 -22.15
CA PHE A 134 -13.88 10.19 -21.28
C PHE A 134 -12.61 11.00 -21.54
N LEU A 135 -11.47 10.36 -21.77
CA LEU A 135 -10.22 11.09 -22.02
C LEU A 135 -10.16 11.73 -23.44
N PRO A 136 -10.56 11.04 -24.53
CA PRO A 136 -10.61 11.67 -25.85
C PRO A 136 -11.64 12.80 -25.96
N LEU A 137 -12.79 12.65 -25.30
CA LEU A 137 -13.85 13.67 -25.30
C LEU A 137 -13.71 14.68 -24.15
N SER A 138 -12.60 14.64 -23.40
CA SER A 138 -12.36 15.50 -22.23
C SER A 138 -12.61 16.97 -22.55
N LYS A 139 -12.14 17.46 -23.70
CA LYS A 139 -12.33 18.86 -24.15
C LYS A 139 -13.79 19.26 -24.39
N LYS A 140 -14.69 18.30 -24.64
CA LYS A 140 -16.13 18.55 -24.92
C LYS A 140 -17.02 18.35 -23.70
N ILE A 141 -16.65 17.44 -22.79
CA ILE A 141 -17.49 17.05 -21.64
C ILE A 141 -17.11 17.85 -20.38
N GLN A 142 -15.89 18.39 -20.32
CA GLN A 142 -15.47 19.21 -19.21
C GLN A 142 -16.05 20.62 -19.31
N ILE A 143 -16.25 21.22 -18.13
CA ILE A 143 -16.47 22.66 -18.02
C ILE A 143 -15.24 23.36 -18.60
N ASP A 144 -15.46 24.53 -19.21
CA ASP A 144 -14.41 25.25 -19.92
C ASP A 144 -13.09 25.30 -19.14
N PHE A 145 -12.00 25.01 -19.84
CA PHE A 145 -10.66 24.85 -19.25
C PHE A 145 -10.24 26.10 -18.47
N PHE A 146 -10.69 27.28 -18.93
CA PHE A 146 -10.32 28.56 -18.35
C PHE A 146 -11.23 28.98 -17.19
N TRP A 147 -12.47 28.47 -17.09
CA TRP A 147 -13.43 28.92 -16.07
C TRP A 147 -12.87 28.92 -14.64
N ALA A 148 -12.32 27.80 -14.18
CA ALA A 148 -11.75 27.71 -12.84
C ALA A 148 -10.38 28.40 -12.71
N ARG A 149 -9.68 28.65 -13.80
CA ARG A 149 -8.36 29.30 -13.77
C ARG A 149 -8.51 30.82 -13.76
N ASP A 150 -9.40 31.36 -14.57
CA ASP A 150 -9.73 32.78 -14.68
C ASP A 150 -10.35 33.29 -13.37
N LEU A 151 -11.22 32.50 -12.74
CA LEU A 151 -11.82 32.85 -11.45
C LEU A 151 -10.74 33.18 -10.41
N PHE A 152 -9.60 32.49 -10.45
CA PHE A 152 -8.50 32.64 -9.51
C PHE A 152 -7.28 33.37 -10.10
N ALA A 153 -7.37 33.91 -11.32
CA ALA A 153 -6.28 34.62 -12.00
C ALA A 153 -6.16 36.08 -11.54
N ASP A 154 -7.30 36.75 -11.32
CA ASP A 154 -7.38 38.18 -10.98
C ASP A 154 -6.82 38.57 -9.60
N GLY A 155 -6.34 37.62 -8.80
CA GLY A 155 -5.84 37.88 -7.43
C GLY A 155 -6.91 38.30 -6.41
N LYS A 156 -8.15 38.59 -6.84
CA LYS A 156 -9.30 38.94 -5.97
C LYS A 156 -9.55 37.89 -4.89
N TYR A 157 -9.46 36.61 -5.24
CA TYR A 157 -9.61 35.49 -4.29
C TYR A 157 -8.42 35.34 -3.34
N LYS A 158 -7.21 35.77 -3.76
CA LYS A 158 -6.04 35.84 -2.88
C LYS A 158 -6.26 36.86 -1.76
N ILE A 159 -6.77 38.04 -2.09
CA ILE A 159 -7.09 39.10 -1.12
C ILE A 159 -8.22 38.67 -0.17
N ARG A 160 -9.21 37.93 -0.68
CA ARG A 160 -10.35 37.42 0.12
C ARG A 160 -10.04 36.19 0.98
N GLY A 161 -8.80 35.67 0.97
CA GLY A 161 -8.46 34.48 1.75
C GLY A 161 -8.99 33.15 1.17
N LEU A 162 -9.44 33.14 -0.07
CA LEU A 162 -10.11 32.00 -0.71
C LEU A 162 -9.21 31.26 -1.71
N ASP A 163 -7.94 31.64 -1.83
CA ASP A 163 -7.02 31.06 -2.81
C ASP A 163 -6.76 29.56 -2.58
N ALA A 164 -6.87 29.13 -1.33
CA ALA A 164 -6.77 27.74 -0.93
C ALA A 164 -7.87 26.83 -1.48
N TYR A 165 -9.01 27.38 -1.93
CA TYR A 165 -10.09 26.62 -2.55
C TYR A 165 -9.85 26.35 -4.04
N CYS A 166 -8.91 27.04 -4.68
CA CYS A 166 -8.58 26.85 -6.10
C CYS A 166 -8.33 25.36 -6.46
N PRO A 167 -7.50 24.60 -5.71
CA PRO A 167 -7.34 23.16 -5.95
C PRO A 167 -8.63 22.35 -5.84
N LEU A 168 -9.56 22.71 -4.95
CA LEU A 168 -10.83 22.01 -4.82
C LEU A 168 -11.75 22.28 -6.02
N VAL A 169 -11.81 23.52 -6.50
CA VAL A 169 -12.58 23.88 -7.71
C VAL A 169 -11.99 23.17 -8.94
N LEU A 170 -10.68 23.06 -9.04
CA LEU A 170 -10.00 22.33 -10.12
C LEU A 170 -10.33 20.83 -10.15
N ILE A 171 -10.62 20.20 -9.00
CA ILE A 171 -11.09 18.80 -8.95
C ILE A 171 -12.42 18.65 -9.70
N PHE A 172 -13.34 19.60 -9.53
CA PHE A 172 -14.65 19.57 -10.20
C PHE A 172 -14.56 20.03 -11.65
N ASN A 173 -13.74 21.04 -11.96
CA ASN A 173 -13.53 21.51 -13.33
C ASN A 173 -12.91 20.40 -14.20
N GLU A 174 -11.82 19.82 -13.69
CA GLU A 174 -11.01 18.83 -14.41
C GLU A 174 -11.34 17.38 -13.97
N TRP A 175 -12.64 17.05 -13.90
CA TRP A 175 -13.13 15.81 -13.30
C TRP A 175 -12.60 14.53 -13.98
N THR A 176 -12.21 14.56 -15.26
CA THR A 176 -11.65 13.39 -15.96
C THR A 176 -10.31 12.97 -15.37
N SER A 177 -9.44 13.92 -15.06
CA SER A 177 -8.15 13.67 -14.39
C SER A 177 -8.35 13.18 -12.95
N SER A 178 -9.36 13.69 -12.26
CA SER A 178 -9.77 13.22 -10.94
C SER A 178 -10.32 11.80 -10.96
N LEU A 179 -11.10 11.45 -11.98
CA LEU A 179 -11.63 10.10 -12.17
C LEU A 179 -10.50 9.09 -12.45
N VAL A 180 -9.49 9.46 -13.25
CA VAL A 180 -8.27 8.66 -13.42
C VAL A 180 -7.59 8.44 -12.07
N TYR A 181 -7.41 9.51 -11.28
CA TYR A 181 -6.75 9.43 -9.98
C TYR A 181 -7.47 8.49 -9.01
N ILE A 182 -8.79 8.63 -8.91
CA ILE A 182 -9.65 7.77 -8.09
C ILE A 182 -9.57 6.33 -8.57
N SER A 183 -9.74 6.08 -9.87
CA SER A 183 -9.78 4.73 -10.43
C SER A 183 -8.47 3.96 -10.20
N CYS A 184 -7.32 4.60 -10.42
CA CYS A 184 -6.01 4.00 -10.18
C CYS A 184 -5.74 3.69 -8.70
N GLU A 185 -6.10 4.60 -7.78
CA GLU A 185 -5.90 4.37 -6.34
C GLU A 185 -6.88 3.32 -5.78
N MET A 186 -8.13 3.33 -6.26
CA MET A 186 -9.12 2.33 -5.89
C MET A 186 -8.76 0.94 -6.41
N PHE A 187 -8.20 0.82 -7.62
CA PHE A 187 -7.74 -0.45 -8.15
C PHE A 187 -6.70 -1.12 -7.23
N GLY A 188 -5.68 -0.38 -6.79
CA GLY A 188 -4.65 -0.90 -5.88
C GLY A 188 -5.20 -1.30 -4.50
N SER A 189 -6.14 -0.52 -3.96
CA SER A 189 -6.71 -0.80 -2.64
C SER A 189 -7.75 -1.93 -2.65
N LEU A 190 -8.59 -2.02 -3.68
CA LEU A 190 -9.67 -3.01 -3.77
C LEU A 190 -9.24 -4.31 -4.46
N VAL A 191 -8.57 -4.23 -5.61
CA VAL A 191 -8.21 -5.42 -6.40
C VAL A 191 -6.97 -6.09 -5.82
N LEU A 192 -5.85 -5.36 -5.74
CA LEU A 192 -4.57 -5.91 -5.25
C LEU A 192 -4.63 -6.25 -3.76
N SER A 193 -4.97 -5.27 -2.92
CA SER A 193 -4.82 -5.43 -1.46
C SER A 193 -5.95 -6.23 -0.82
N TYR A 194 -7.19 -6.11 -1.31
CA TYR A 194 -8.35 -6.74 -0.68
C TYR A 194 -8.81 -8.01 -1.41
N MET A 195 -9.25 -7.91 -2.67
CA MET A 195 -9.87 -9.02 -3.39
C MET A 195 -8.88 -10.14 -3.68
N PHE A 196 -7.73 -9.82 -4.27
CA PHE A 196 -6.73 -10.83 -4.61
C PHE A 196 -6.18 -11.55 -3.37
N MET A 197 -5.87 -10.81 -2.30
CA MET A 197 -5.39 -11.41 -1.06
C MET A 197 -6.47 -12.25 -0.37
N THR A 198 -7.75 -11.84 -0.43
CA THR A 198 -8.86 -12.64 0.12
C THR A 198 -9.07 -13.90 -0.70
N PHE A 199 -9.02 -13.80 -2.03
CA PHE A 199 -9.13 -14.91 -2.96
C PHE A 199 -8.01 -15.93 -2.77
N THR A 200 -6.75 -15.48 -2.76
CA THR A 200 -5.59 -16.36 -2.52
C THR A 200 -5.71 -17.09 -1.18
N ASN A 201 -6.06 -16.38 -0.11
CA ASN A 201 -6.26 -16.98 1.21
C ASN A 201 -7.41 -17.99 1.28
N SER A 202 -8.42 -17.88 0.40
CA SER A 202 -9.51 -18.87 0.33
C SER A 202 -9.09 -20.17 -0.37
N LEU A 203 -8.07 -20.11 -1.24
CA LEU A 203 -7.56 -21.26 -1.98
C LEU A 203 -6.43 -21.99 -1.25
N THR A 204 -5.56 -21.26 -0.56
CA THR A 204 -4.34 -21.82 0.07
C THR A 204 -4.50 -22.11 1.56
N THR A 205 -3.87 -23.16 2.08
CA THR A 205 -3.74 -23.36 3.53
C THR A 205 -2.79 -22.32 4.15
N PRO A 206 -2.83 -22.08 5.47
CA PRO A 206 -1.93 -21.12 6.12
C PRO A 206 -0.44 -21.41 5.88
N LEU A 207 -0.07 -22.69 5.83
CA LEU A 207 1.30 -23.14 5.59
C LEU A 207 1.71 -22.84 4.15
N GLN A 208 0.87 -23.17 3.16
CA GLN A 208 1.09 -22.82 1.76
C GLN A 208 1.19 -21.31 1.54
N SER A 209 0.27 -20.53 2.12
CA SER A 209 0.24 -19.07 2.02
C SER A 209 1.55 -18.45 2.50
N SER A 210 2.13 -18.97 3.59
CA SER A 210 3.41 -18.49 4.12
C SER A 210 4.59 -18.68 3.15
N ARG A 211 4.53 -19.69 2.27
CA ARG A 211 5.56 -19.94 1.23
C ARG A 211 5.29 -19.14 -0.04
N PHE A 212 4.03 -19.02 -0.45
CA PHE A 212 3.67 -18.37 -1.71
C PHE A 212 3.78 -16.85 -1.62
N VAL A 213 3.33 -16.26 -0.51
CA VAL A 213 3.26 -14.80 -0.36
C VAL A 213 4.62 -14.11 -0.56
N PRO A 214 5.74 -14.58 0.01
CA PRO A 214 7.06 -14.01 -0.28
C PRO A 214 7.43 -14.05 -1.77
N LEU A 215 7.16 -15.16 -2.47
CA LEU A 215 7.45 -15.30 -3.90
C LEU A 215 6.58 -14.35 -4.74
N LEU A 216 5.30 -14.21 -4.38
CA LEU A 216 4.40 -13.24 -5.00
C LEU A 216 4.93 -11.80 -4.85
N TYR A 217 5.44 -11.43 -3.66
CA TYR A 217 6.03 -10.11 -3.46
C TYR A 217 7.30 -9.87 -4.28
N VAL A 218 8.13 -10.89 -4.52
CA VAL A 218 9.28 -10.76 -5.45
C VAL A 218 8.77 -10.45 -6.86
N LEU A 219 7.78 -11.19 -7.35
CA LEU A 219 7.18 -10.93 -8.66
C LEU A 219 6.51 -9.55 -8.75
N SER A 220 5.92 -9.08 -7.67
CA SER A 220 5.38 -7.72 -7.60
C SER A 220 6.46 -6.64 -7.73
N ASN A 221 7.67 -6.88 -7.23
CA ASN A 221 8.79 -5.95 -7.42
C ASN A 221 9.36 -6.04 -8.84
N VAL A 222 9.32 -7.21 -9.48
CA VAL A 222 9.63 -7.34 -10.92
C VAL A 222 8.62 -6.54 -11.76
N ALA A 223 7.33 -6.63 -11.44
CA ALA A 223 6.30 -5.82 -12.09
C ALA A 223 6.50 -4.31 -11.86
N LEU A 224 6.93 -3.91 -10.66
CA LEU A 224 7.29 -2.52 -10.33
C LEU A 224 8.48 -2.03 -11.17
N LEU A 225 9.52 -2.86 -11.33
CA LEU A 225 10.67 -2.56 -12.19
C LEU A 225 10.23 -2.37 -13.66
N ALA A 226 9.44 -3.30 -14.18
CA ALA A 226 8.91 -3.23 -15.54
C ALA A 226 8.10 -1.94 -15.77
N SER A 227 7.23 -1.59 -14.81
CA SER A 227 6.46 -0.33 -14.84
C SER A 227 7.37 0.90 -14.93
N GLY A 228 8.41 0.98 -14.10
CA GLY A 228 9.35 2.11 -14.11
C GLY A 228 10.16 2.20 -15.40
N VAL A 229 10.66 1.07 -15.92
CA VAL A 229 11.42 1.04 -17.19
C VAL A 229 10.56 1.44 -18.38
N ILE A 230 9.35 0.88 -18.49
CA ILE A 230 8.41 1.22 -19.58
C ILE A 230 8.00 2.69 -19.50
N SER A 231 7.73 3.22 -18.29
CA SER A 231 7.37 4.63 -18.12
C SER A 231 8.51 5.59 -18.47
N SER A 232 9.75 5.23 -18.11
CA SER A 232 10.95 6.00 -18.49
C SER A 232 11.19 5.96 -20.00
N GLY A 233 11.07 4.79 -20.62
CA GLY A 233 11.15 4.63 -22.07
C GLY A 233 10.07 5.42 -22.81
N TYR A 234 8.83 5.34 -22.34
CA TYR A 234 7.70 6.12 -22.86
C TYR A 234 7.99 7.63 -22.80
N ASN A 235 8.49 8.12 -21.67
CA ASN A 235 8.75 9.55 -21.53
C ASN A 235 9.88 10.05 -22.45
N LYS A 236 10.88 9.21 -22.75
CA LYS A 236 11.92 9.51 -23.75
C LYS A 236 11.35 9.56 -25.16
N LEU A 237 10.50 8.61 -25.54
CA LEU A 237 9.84 8.58 -26.84
C LEU A 237 8.87 9.75 -27.02
N LYS A 238 8.13 10.11 -25.96
CA LYS A 238 7.20 11.24 -25.92
C LYS A 238 7.85 12.56 -26.35
N LYS A 239 9.13 12.79 -26.02
CA LYS A 239 9.86 14.01 -26.39
C LYS A 239 9.96 14.23 -27.91
N GLY A 240 9.88 13.15 -28.71
CA GLY A 240 9.91 13.22 -30.17
C GLY A 240 8.52 13.15 -30.84
N TRP A 241 7.44 13.10 -30.06
CA TRP A 241 6.07 12.93 -30.59
C TRP A 241 5.30 14.25 -30.60
N SER A 242 4.32 14.35 -31.50
CA SER A 242 3.32 15.40 -31.43
C SER A 242 2.48 15.27 -30.15
N TYR A 243 1.94 16.39 -29.66
CA TYR A 243 1.07 16.41 -28.49
C TYR A 243 -0.12 15.43 -28.64
N GLU A 244 -0.72 15.37 -29.83
CA GLU A 244 -1.85 14.48 -30.11
C GLU A 244 -1.46 13.00 -30.07
N THR A 245 -0.29 12.63 -30.61
CA THR A 245 0.23 11.25 -30.54
C THR A 245 0.50 10.83 -29.09
N ALA A 246 1.04 11.75 -28.29
CA ALA A 246 1.26 11.52 -26.86
C ALA A 246 -0.05 11.34 -26.08
N GLU A 247 -1.07 12.17 -26.35
CA GLU A 247 -2.40 12.02 -25.77
C GLU A 247 -3.05 10.68 -26.14
N ARG A 248 -3.02 10.29 -27.43
CA ARG A 248 -3.56 8.99 -27.87
C ARG A 248 -2.87 7.81 -27.20
N SER A 249 -1.56 7.88 -27.01
CA SER A 249 -0.79 6.84 -26.32
C SER A 249 -1.19 6.73 -24.85
N TYR A 250 -1.41 7.86 -24.19
CA TYR A 250 -1.93 7.91 -22.82
C TYR A 250 -3.32 7.28 -22.70
N TYR A 251 -4.22 7.53 -23.66
CA TYR A 251 -5.55 6.91 -23.68
C TYR A 251 -5.48 5.40 -23.93
N GLY A 252 -4.62 5.00 -24.87
CA GLY A 252 -4.35 3.60 -25.22
C GLY A 252 -3.90 2.79 -24.02
N PHE A 253 -3.14 3.38 -23.09
CA PHE A 253 -2.76 2.70 -21.85
C PHE A 253 -3.96 2.26 -21.01
N PHE A 254 -5.00 3.09 -20.87
CA PHE A 254 -6.18 2.72 -20.09
C PHE A 254 -6.96 1.60 -20.76
N VAL A 255 -7.03 1.60 -22.10
CA VAL A 255 -7.62 0.50 -22.86
C VAL A 255 -6.84 -0.80 -22.62
N VAL A 256 -5.51 -0.76 -22.75
CA VAL A 256 -4.64 -1.92 -22.47
C VAL A 256 -4.81 -2.40 -21.03
N SER A 257 -4.88 -1.49 -20.05
CA SER A 257 -5.12 -1.83 -18.65
C SER A 257 -6.46 -2.52 -18.45
N GLY A 258 -7.53 -2.06 -19.12
CA GLY A 258 -8.82 -2.73 -19.11
C GLY A 258 -8.77 -4.15 -19.69
N VAL A 259 -8.06 -4.33 -20.80
CA VAL A 259 -7.83 -5.66 -21.40
C VAL A 259 -7.02 -6.55 -20.47
N LEU A 260 -5.99 -6.03 -19.80
CA LEU A 260 -5.22 -6.77 -18.79
C LEU A 260 -6.09 -7.18 -17.60
N VAL A 261 -7.06 -6.36 -17.19
CA VAL A 261 -8.03 -6.73 -16.14
C VAL A 261 -8.96 -7.86 -16.61
N LEU A 262 -9.38 -7.86 -17.88
CA LEU A 262 -10.12 -8.99 -18.45
C LEU A 262 -9.26 -10.26 -18.55
N LEU A 263 -7.96 -10.12 -18.84
CA LEU A 263 -7.02 -11.24 -18.80
C LEU A 263 -6.88 -11.80 -17.38
N ILE A 264 -6.85 -10.96 -16.34
CA ILE A 264 -6.87 -11.40 -14.94
C ILE A 264 -8.14 -12.21 -14.65
N TRP A 265 -9.31 -11.76 -15.14
CA TRP A 265 -10.55 -12.51 -15.02
C TRP A 265 -10.48 -13.86 -15.73
N PHE A 266 -9.91 -13.92 -16.94
CA PHE A 266 -9.71 -15.17 -17.67
C PHE A 266 -8.78 -16.15 -16.94
N LEU A 267 -7.66 -15.66 -16.41
CA LEU A 267 -6.73 -16.46 -15.60
C LEU A 267 -7.40 -17.00 -14.33
N LYS A 268 -8.25 -16.19 -13.69
CA LYS A 268 -9.05 -16.60 -12.54
C LYS A 268 -10.05 -17.70 -12.92
N TYR A 269 -10.80 -17.52 -14.00
CA TYR A 269 -11.76 -18.51 -14.50
C TYR A 269 -11.07 -19.84 -14.81
N ARG A 270 -9.89 -19.79 -15.44
CA ARG A 270 -9.04 -20.95 -15.68
C ARG A 270 -8.56 -21.64 -14.41
N LEU A 271 -8.16 -20.86 -13.40
CA LEU A 271 -7.72 -21.41 -12.12
C LEU A 271 -8.87 -22.15 -11.42
N GLU A 272 -10.04 -21.53 -11.32
CA GLU A 272 -11.23 -22.10 -10.67
C GLU A 272 -11.68 -23.39 -11.38
N ASN A 273 -11.81 -23.37 -12.71
CA ASN A 273 -12.39 -24.50 -13.44
C ASN A 273 -11.41 -25.62 -13.80
N CYS A 274 -10.14 -25.32 -14.02
CA CYS A 274 -9.16 -26.33 -14.48
C CYS A 274 -8.26 -26.87 -13.37
N VAL A 275 -8.04 -26.11 -12.30
CA VAL A 275 -7.02 -26.44 -11.28
C VAL A 275 -7.65 -26.74 -9.92
N VAL A 276 -8.65 -25.96 -9.49
CA VAL A 276 -9.26 -26.09 -8.16
C VAL A 276 -10.32 -27.22 -8.10
N ASN A 277 -10.94 -27.58 -9.23
CA ASN A 277 -11.89 -28.70 -9.34
C ASN A 277 -11.28 -30.09 -9.06
N LYS A 278 -9.95 -30.20 -8.86
CA LYS A 278 -9.28 -31.44 -8.45
C LYS A 278 -8.74 -31.27 -7.04
N PRO A 279 -9.10 -32.11 -6.05
CA PRO A 279 -8.50 -32.05 -4.73
C PRO A 279 -6.99 -32.31 -4.87
N ILE A 280 -6.18 -31.31 -4.49
CA ILE A 280 -4.72 -31.31 -4.71
C ILE A 280 -4.00 -32.14 -3.63
N PHE A 281 -4.53 -32.21 -2.40
CA PHE A 281 -3.98 -32.95 -1.26
C PHE A 281 -5.00 -33.06 -0.12
N ILE A 282 -4.75 -33.98 0.83
CA ILE A 282 -5.56 -34.12 2.05
C ILE A 282 -5.14 -33.01 3.04
N LYS A 283 -6.04 -32.04 3.28
CA LYS A 283 -5.80 -30.93 4.22
C LYS A 283 -5.73 -31.45 5.65
N LYS A 284 -4.69 -31.08 6.41
CA LYS A 284 -4.64 -31.36 7.84
C LYS A 284 -5.76 -30.55 8.51
N SER A 285 -6.50 -31.17 9.44
CA SER A 285 -7.43 -30.46 10.32
C SER A 285 -6.65 -29.43 11.14
N THR A 286 -6.47 -28.24 10.58
CA THR A 286 -5.82 -27.14 11.27
C THR A 286 -6.78 -26.72 12.37
N LYS A 287 -6.36 -26.74 13.65
CA LYS A 287 -7.09 -26.13 14.77
C LYS A 287 -7.69 -24.82 14.27
N LYS A 288 -9.03 -24.66 14.35
CA LYS A 288 -9.75 -23.45 13.92
C LYS A 288 -9.00 -22.23 14.45
N LYS A 289 -8.25 -21.53 13.59
CA LYS A 289 -7.85 -20.16 13.89
C LYS A 289 -9.17 -19.40 14.02
N GLY A 290 -9.33 -18.68 15.13
CA GLY A 290 -10.52 -17.86 15.36
C GLY A 290 -10.83 -17.03 14.11
N PRO A 291 -12.11 -16.82 13.78
CA PRO A 291 -12.48 -16.08 12.58
C PRO A 291 -11.73 -14.75 12.57
N LYS A 292 -11.23 -14.33 11.39
CA LYS A 292 -10.73 -12.96 11.20
C LYS A 292 -11.89 -12.01 11.51
N GLN A 293 -12.02 -11.60 12.77
CA GLN A 293 -13.07 -10.69 13.18
C GLN A 293 -12.74 -9.35 12.57
N LYS A 294 -13.58 -8.92 11.63
CA LYS A 294 -13.49 -7.59 11.04
C LYS A 294 -13.85 -6.61 12.14
N VAL A 295 -12.85 -5.98 12.71
CA VAL A 295 -13.04 -4.94 13.72
C VAL A 295 -13.54 -3.69 12.99
N GLY A 296 -14.65 -3.12 13.43
CA GLY A 296 -15.10 -1.83 12.93
C GLY A 296 -14.04 -0.75 13.19
N PHE A 297 -14.08 0.36 12.44
CA PHE A 297 -13.13 1.48 12.65
C PHE A 297 -13.20 2.01 14.10
N MET A 298 -14.41 2.25 14.61
CA MET A 298 -14.67 2.70 15.98
C MET A 298 -14.26 1.66 17.02
N GLU A 299 -14.63 0.40 16.81
CA GLU A 299 -14.23 -0.71 17.67
C GLU A 299 -12.71 -0.86 17.72
N GLY A 300 -12.03 -0.65 16.60
CA GLY A 300 -10.59 -0.76 16.48
C GLY A 300 -9.86 0.33 17.26
N ILE A 301 -10.37 1.56 17.23
CA ILE A 301 -9.86 2.67 18.04
C ILE A 301 -10.08 2.40 19.53
N MET A 302 -11.29 1.98 19.92
CA MET A 302 -11.61 1.70 21.31
C MET A 302 -10.79 0.53 21.87
N GLU A 303 -10.61 -0.53 21.08
CA GLU A 303 -9.80 -1.69 21.47
C GLU A 303 -8.32 -1.34 21.57
N MET A 304 -7.81 -0.53 20.63
CA MET A 304 -6.43 -0.03 20.66
C MET A 304 -6.16 0.77 21.93
N ALA A 305 -7.09 1.64 22.32
CA ALA A 305 -6.95 2.45 23.52
C ALA A 305 -6.91 1.62 24.82
N LYS A 306 -7.38 0.36 24.80
CA LYS A 306 -7.35 -0.53 25.98
C LYS A 306 -6.01 -1.21 26.20
N SER A 307 -5.20 -1.42 25.15
CA SER A 307 -3.95 -2.19 25.25
C SER A 307 -2.73 -1.33 24.93
N LYS A 308 -1.76 -1.29 25.84
CA LYS A 308 -0.49 -0.57 25.65
C LYS A 308 0.34 -1.15 24.51
N LEU A 309 0.33 -2.47 24.34
CA LEU A 309 1.02 -3.13 23.23
C LEU A 309 0.38 -2.75 21.89
N LEU A 310 -0.94 -2.88 21.80
CA LEU A 310 -1.69 -2.57 20.58
C LEU A 310 -1.59 -1.09 20.21
N LEU A 311 -1.65 -0.19 21.20
CA LEU A 311 -1.42 1.24 21.02
C LEU A 311 -0.05 1.51 20.39
N ASN A 312 1.04 0.96 20.96
CA ASN A 312 2.38 1.22 20.43
C ASN A 312 2.57 0.65 19.00
N ILE A 313 2.05 -0.54 18.71
CA ILE A 313 2.09 -1.10 17.33
C ILE A 313 1.27 -0.21 16.37
N SER A 314 0.10 0.26 16.81
CA SER A 314 -0.76 1.12 15.99
C SER A 314 -0.11 2.49 15.76
N MET A 315 0.57 3.04 16.76
CA MET A 315 1.28 4.32 16.68
C MET A 315 2.45 4.27 15.70
N ILE A 316 3.27 3.22 15.70
CA ILE A 316 4.36 3.11 14.73
C ILE A 316 3.85 3.05 13.29
N VAL A 317 2.73 2.35 13.04
CA VAL A 317 2.09 2.28 11.71
C VAL A 317 1.48 3.63 11.32
N LEU A 318 0.85 4.30 12.27
CA LEU A 318 0.26 5.61 12.07
C LEU A 318 1.32 6.65 11.72
N PHE A 319 2.40 6.75 12.49
CA PHE A 319 3.49 7.69 12.25
C PHE A 319 4.20 7.45 10.94
N TYR A 320 4.50 6.18 10.61
CA TYR A 320 5.04 5.84 9.29
C TYR A 320 4.12 6.37 8.17
N ALA A 321 2.81 6.10 8.26
CA ALA A 321 1.85 6.49 7.23
C ALA A 321 1.67 8.01 7.11
N ILE A 322 1.65 8.74 8.23
CA ILE A 322 1.60 10.21 8.26
C ILE A 322 2.87 10.77 7.61
N SER A 323 4.05 10.38 8.11
CA SER A 323 5.33 10.90 7.64
C SER A 323 5.56 10.61 6.15
N THR A 324 5.20 9.41 5.68
CA THR A 324 5.30 9.06 4.25
C THR A 324 4.43 9.98 3.40
N ASN A 325 3.18 10.24 3.82
CA ASN A 325 2.26 11.08 3.04
C ASN A 325 2.76 12.53 2.98
N LEU A 326 3.24 13.07 4.10
CA LEU A 326 3.75 14.45 4.15
C LEU A 326 5.01 14.63 3.31
N ILE A 327 5.98 13.72 3.43
CA ILE A 327 7.22 13.75 2.64
C ILE A 327 6.91 13.59 1.15
N GLU A 328 6.07 12.62 0.76
CA GLU A 328 5.69 12.40 -0.64
C GLU A 328 4.96 13.62 -1.22
N SER A 329 4.12 14.29 -0.43
CA SER A 329 3.36 15.46 -0.91
C SER A 329 4.24 16.71 -1.03
N SER A 330 5.20 16.90 -0.12
CA SER A 330 6.21 17.95 -0.25
C SER A 330 7.12 17.72 -1.46
N TYR A 331 7.54 16.47 -1.68
CA TYR A 331 8.33 16.09 -2.85
C TYR A 331 7.59 16.35 -4.16
N LYS A 332 6.30 15.95 -4.26
CA LYS A 332 5.46 16.28 -5.43
C LYS A 332 5.34 17.78 -5.63
N SER A 333 5.38 18.54 -4.54
CA SER A 333 5.36 19.99 -4.59
C SER A 333 6.63 20.62 -5.16
N GLY A 334 7.78 20.03 -4.82
CA GLY A 334 9.06 20.35 -5.43
C GLY A 334 9.11 20.02 -6.92
N LEU A 335 8.55 18.86 -7.32
CA LEU A 335 8.53 18.45 -8.72
C LEU A 335 7.78 19.43 -9.63
N SER A 336 6.61 19.92 -9.23
CA SER A 336 5.90 20.91 -10.06
C SER A 336 6.70 22.18 -10.23
N ALA A 337 7.37 22.65 -9.17
CA ALA A 337 8.11 23.89 -9.22
C ALA A 337 9.44 23.76 -9.97
N GLY A 338 10.11 22.62 -9.85
CA GLY A 338 11.26 22.29 -10.68
C GLY A 338 10.89 22.21 -12.17
N ALA A 339 9.70 21.70 -12.49
CA ALA A 339 9.20 21.71 -13.87
C ALA A 339 8.89 23.13 -14.36
N ASP A 340 8.22 23.95 -13.54
CA ASP A 340 7.96 25.36 -13.84
C ASP A 340 9.27 26.15 -14.08
N PHE A 341 10.31 25.88 -13.29
CA PHE A 341 11.63 26.50 -13.44
C PHE A 341 12.38 26.01 -14.68
N ALA A 342 12.32 24.71 -14.98
CA ALA A 342 12.99 24.12 -16.15
C ALA A 342 12.27 24.42 -17.48
N GLY A 343 11.06 25.00 -17.44
CA GLY A 343 10.23 25.20 -18.63
C GLY A 343 9.74 23.88 -19.25
N GLU A 344 9.74 22.78 -18.48
CA GLU A 344 9.30 21.47 -18.94
C GLU A 344 7.84 21.19 -18.55
N GLU A 345 7.16 20.34 -19.31
CA GLU A 345 5.82 19.87 -18.96
C GLU A 345 5.84 19.12 -17.62
N LYS A 346 5.08 19.61 -16.62
CA LYS A 346 4.99 19.04 -15.26
C LYS A 346 4.80 17.53 -15.23
N SER A 347 3.95 17.02 -16.12
CA SER A 347 3.67 15.59 -16.24
C SER A 347 4.91 14.79 -16.65
N SER A 348 5.67 15.28 -17.64
CA SER A 348 6.87 14.61 -18.16
C SER A 348 8.00 14.64 -17.13
N TYR A 349 8.21 15.81 -16.52
CA TYR A 349 9.20 16.00 -15.47
C TYR A 349 8.93 15.07 -14.28
N SER A 350 7.70 15.07 -13.76
CA SER A 350 7.29 14.19 -12.66
C SER A 350 7.41 12.70 -13.01
N THR A 351 7.02 12.31 -14.23
CA THR A 351 7.13 10.92 -14.70
C THR A 351 8.57 10.43 -14.69
N THR A 352 9.53 11.27 -15.07
CA THR A 352 10.96 10.92 -15.10
C THR A 352 11.46 10.56 -13.70
N TYR A 353 11.25 11.44 -12.72
CA TYR A 353 11.71 11.19 -11.36
C TYR A 353 10.95 10.05 -10.68
N ASN A 354 9.63 9.96 -10.84
CA ASN A 354 8.82 8.87 -10.28
C ASN A 354 9.21 7.51 -10.87
N SER A 355 9.53 7.45 -12.17
CA SER A 355 9.99 6.21 -12.81
C SER A 355 11.37 5.78 -12.28
N GLY A 356 12.29 6.74 -12.13
CA GLY A 356 13.60 6.49 -11.53
C GLY A 356 13.50 6.00 -10.08
N GLU A 357 12.61 6.61 -9.29
CA GLU A 357 12.30 6.18 -7.93
C GLU A 357 11.75 4.75 -7.89
N GLN A 358 10.80 4.38 -8.77
CA GLN A 358 10.28 3.01 -8.83
C GLN A 358 11.35 1.99 -9.18
N ILE A 359 12.21 2.29 -10.16
CA ILE A 359 13.33 1.40 -10.55
C ILE A 359 14.28 1.19 -9.37
N PHE A 360 14.66 2.28 -8.69
CA PHE A 360 15.53 2.23 -7.52
C PHE A 360 14.92 1.38 -6.40
N VAL A 361 13.65 1.59 -6.06
CA VAL A 361 12.94 0.80 -5.06
C VAL A 361 12.88 -0.68 -5.44
N ALA A 362 12.50 -0.99 -6.68
CA ALA A 362 12.36 -2.37 -7.12
C ALA A 362 13.68 -3.15 -7.02
N ILE A 363 14.78 -2.58 -7.53
CA ILE A 363 16.10 -3.21 -7.48
C ILE A 363 16.54 -3.41 -6.03
N MET A 364 16.46 -2.37 -5.21
CA MET A 364 16.91 -2.43 -3.82
C MET A 364 16.08 -3.42 -2.99
N VAL A 365 14.75 -3.44 -3.15
CA VAL A 365 13.89 -4.40 -2.45
C VAL A 365 14.18 -5.83 -2.89
N ILE A 366 14.38 -6.09 -4.19
CA ILE A 366 14.76 -7.43 -4.68
C ILE A 366 16.09 -7.87 -4.05
N VAL A 367 17.10 -7.00 -4.07
CA VAL A 367 18.42 -7.29 -3.46
C VAL A 367 18.28 -7.57 -1.97
N VAL A 368 17.52 -6.76 -1.23
CA VAL A 368 17.35 -6.93 0.21
C VAL A 368 16.54 -8.19 0.54
N LEU A 369 15.50 -8.52 -0.22
CA LEU A 369 14.70 -9.72 -0.01
C LEU A 369 15.47 -11.01 -0.33
N LEU A 370 16.36 -10.99 -1.33
CA LEU A 370 17.23 -12.11 -1.65
C LEU A 370 18.41 -12.23 -0.66
N SER A 371 18.78 -11.14 0.00
CA SER A 371 19.82 -11.13 1.03
C SER A 371 19.34 -11.81 2.34
N PRO A 372 20.25 -12.24 3.24
CA PRO A 372 19.88 -12.80 4.53
C PRO A 372 19.31 -11.76 5.52
N PHE A 373 18.89 -10.58 5.06
CA PHE A 373 18.33 -9.50 5.87
C PHE A 373 17.16 -9.94 6.77
N PRO A 374 16.20 -10.79 6.33
CA PRO A 374 15.13 -11.28 7.20
C PRO A 374 15.65 -12.10 8.40
N LYS A 375 16.82 -12.73 8.28
CA LYS A 375 17.47 -13.48 9.36
C LYS A 375 18.18 -12.58 10.37
N LEU A 376 18.32 -11.27 10.11
CA LEU A 376 18.99 -10.35 11.03
C LEU A 376 18.22 -10.14 12.34
N ILE A 377 16.88 -10.24 12.33
CA ILE A 377 16.09 -10.17 13.57
C ILE A 377 16.48 -11.29 14.53
N GLN A 378 16.73 -12.50 14.00
CA GLN A 378 17.12 -13.66 14.78
C GLN A 378 18.58 -13.58 15.27
N LYS A 379 19.48 -12.99 14.48
CA LYS A 379 20.92 -12.93 14.81
C LYS A 379 21.33 -11.73 15.67
N LYS A 380 20.80 -10.54 15.40
CA LYS A 380 21.22 -9.26 16.01
C LYS A 380 20.15 -8.61 16.89
N GLY A 381 19.00 -9.25 17.03
CA GLY A 381 17.88 -8.77 17.84
C GLY A 381 16.93 -7.83 17.10
N TRP A 382 15.74 -7.67 17.65
CA TRP A 382 14.63 -6.96 17.02
C TRP A 382 14.88 -5.45 16.85
N ILE A 383 15.48 -4.81 17.85
CA ILE A 383 15.74 -3.36 17.83
C ILE A 383 16.68 -2.93 16.71
N PHE A 384 17.68 -3.77 16.39
CA PHE A 384 18.65 -3.49 15.34
C PHE A 384 17.99 -3.26 13.98
N VAL A 385 16.88 -3.94 13.71
CA VAL A 385 16.12 -3.79 12.45
C VAL A 385 15.05 -2.70 12.59
N ALA A 386 14.37 -2.62 13.75
CA ALA A 386 13.25 -1.70 13.94
C ALA A 386 13.68 -0.22 13.94
N ILE A 387 14.85 0.10 14.48
CA ILE A 387 15.31 1.48 14.69
C ILE A 387 15.63 2.24 13.39
N TRP A 388 15.94 1.52 12.30
CA TRP A 388 16.24 2.16 11.01
C TRP A 388 15.03 2.87 10.40
N SER A 389 13.81 2.42 10.69
CA SER A 389 12.59 3.03 10.12
C SER A 389 12.40 4.49 10.56
N PRO A 390 12.42 4.82 11.86
CA PRO A 390 12.36 6.22 12.29
C PRO A 390 13.61 7.02 11.90
N ILE A 391 14.81 6.42 11.87
CA ILE A 391 16.05 7.11 11.45
C ILE A 391 15.96 7.56 9.98
N PHE A 392 15.60 6.65 9.07
CA PHE A 392 15.47 7.01 7.65
C PHE A 392 14.31 7.97 7.38
N THR A 393 13.24 7.89 8.17
CA THR A 393 12.14 8.86 8.10
C THR A 393 12.61 10.25 8.55
N LEU A 394 13.39 10.34 9.63
CA LEU A 394 13.98 11.59 10.10
C LEU A 394 14.94 12.19 9.07
N PHE A 395 15.84 11.37 8.51
CA PHE A 395 16.73 11.78 7.42
C PHE A 395 15.93 12.31 6.22
N SER A 396 14.91 11.58 5.78
CA SER A 396 14.04 11.98 4.67
C SER A 396 13.30 13.29 4.96
N ALA A 397 12.88 13.51 6.21
CA ALA A 397 12.21 14.74 6.61
C ALA A 397 13.15 15.94 6.52
N VAL A 398 14.38 15.83 7.05
CA VAL A 398 15.38 16.91 6.98
C VAL A 398 15.72 17.23 5.53
N MET A 399 15.94 16.22 4.70
CA MET A 399 16.31 16.41 3.30
C MET A 399 15.19 17.05 2.48
N VAL A 400 13.96 16.54 2.57
CA VAL A 400 12.84 17.02 1.76
C VAL A 400 12.32 18.36 2.25
N PHE A 401 12.03 18.50 3.55
CA PHE A 401 11.49 19.76 4.08
C PHE A 401 12.56 20.85 4.17
N GLY A 402 13.83 20.50 4.44
CA GLY A 402 14.93 21.45 4.46
C GLY A 402 15.19 22.09 3.09
N LEU A 403 15.24 21.28 2.03
CA LEU A 403 15.41 21.79 0.66
C LEU A 403 14.15 22.48 0.14
N ALA A 404 12.96 21.96 0.44
CA ALA A 404 11.70 22.63 0.09
C ALA A 404 11.60 24.02 0.75
N PHE A 405 12.05 24.15 1.99
CA PHE A 405 12.10 25.43 2.69
C PHE A 405 13.17 26.38 2.11
N TYR A 406 14.35 25.85 1.77
CA TYR A 406 15.42 26.62 1.17
C TYR A 406 15.03 27.17 -0.21
N ASN A 407 14.42 26.36 -1.07
CA ASN A 407 14.06 26.74 -2.45
C ASN A 407 12.77 27.57 -2.55
N PHE A 408 12.05 27.82 -1.45
CA PHE A 408 10.86 28.67 -1.41
C PHE A 408 11.18 30.04 -0.78
N PRO A 409 10.67 31.18 -1.30
CA PRO A 409 10.05 31.38 -2.61
C PRO A 409 11.10 31.52 -3.72
N TYR A 410 10.79 31.03 -4.92
CA TYR A 410 11.67 31.12 -6.10
C TYR A 410 11.36 32.33 -7.01
N ASN A 411 10.18 32.94 -6.87
CA ASN A 411 9.82 34.15 -7.59
C ASN A 411 10.32 35.38 -6.84
N LYS A 412 10.97 36.32 -7.54
CA LYS A 412 11.47 37.60 -6.99
C LYS A 412 10.37 38.47 -6.37
N GLU A 413 9.11 38.26 -6.76
CA GLU A 413 7.90 38.92 -6.24
C GLU A 413 7.01 37.99 -5.36
N GLY A 414 7.51 36.81 -4.99
CA GLY A 414 6.75 35.78 -4.28
C GLY A 414 6.52 36.05 -2.78
N ASP A 415 5.49 35.38 -2.22
CA ASP A 415 5.20 35.37 -0.78
C ASP A 415 6.44 34.97 0.05
N LYS A 416 6.78 35.75 1.08
CA LYS A 416 7.90 35.45 2.00
C LYS A 416 7.63 34.17 2.80
N ASN A 417 8.70 33.43 3.14
CA ASN A 417 8.67 32.31 4.07
C ASN A 417 8.07 32.72 5.43
N ILE A 418 7.25 31.83 6.02
CA ILE A 418 6.49 32.12 7.26
C ILE A 418 7.41 32.28 8.48
N ILE A 419 8.46 31.47 8.59
CA ILE A 419 9.26 31.37 9.83
C ILE A 419 10.57 32.15 9.75
N PHE A 420 11.34 32.04 8.66
CA PHE A 420 12.58 32.81 8.49
C PHE A 420 12.54 33.63 7.21
N LYS A 421 12.28 34.95 7.37
CA LYS A 421 12.25 35.91 6.25
C LYS A 421 13.61 36.04 5.53
N SER A 422 14.71 35.66 6.18
CA SER A 422 16.08 35.73 5.65
C SER A 422 16.69 34.37 5.28
N PHE A 423 15.97 33.25 5.52
CA PHE A 423 16.44 31.89 5.23
C PHE A 423 15.56 31.32 4.12
N GLY A 424 16.00 31.53 2.89
CA GLY A 424 15.35 31.09 1.65
C GLY A 424 16.19 31.61 0.49
N ALA A 425 16.05 31.01 -0.69
CA ALA A 425 16.71 31.43 -1.93
C ALA A 425 16.12 32.76 -2.48
N VAL A 426 15.78 33.70 -1.61
CA VAL A 426 15.34 35.05 -1.97
C VAL A 426 16.56 35.76 -2.57
N GLY A 427 16.70 35.71 -3.90
CA GLY A 427 17.81 36.29 -4.65
C GLY A 427 19.02 35.37 -4.89
N LYS A 428 18.91 34.05 -4.64
CA LYS A 428 19.93 33.04 -5.01
C LYS A 428 19.36 32.05 -6.02
N GLU A 429 20.20 31.43 -6.84
CA GLU A 429 19.75 30.38 -7.77
C GLU A 429 19.17 29.19 -6.98
N PRO A 430 17.90 28.79 -7.22
CA PRO A 430 17.28 27.69 -6.50
C PRO A 430 17.83 26.34 -6.98
N TYR A 431 18.11 25.43 -6.04
CA TYR A 431 18.65 24.09 -6.35
C TYR A 431 17.53 23.06 -6.55
N PHE A 432 16.66 23.27 -7.53
CA PHE A 432 15.52 22.38 -7.79
C PHE A 432 15.94 20.97 -8.22
N GLY A 433 17.04 20.83 -8.97
CA GLY A 433 17.56 19.52 -9.36
C GLY A 433 17.95 18.66 -8.15
N LEU A 434 18.57 19.28 -7.13
CA LEU A 434 18.93 18.64 -5.87
C LEU A 434 17.70 18.31 -5.02
N GLU A 435 16.74 19.24 -4.89
CA GLU A 435 15.47 19.00 -4.19
C GLU A 435 14.72 17.80 -4.77
N ASN A 436 14.61 17.73 -6.10
CA ASN A 436 13.86 16.68 -6.77
C ASN A 436 14.60 15.33 -6.77
N LEU A 437 15.92 15.33 -6.90
CA LEU A 437 16.73 14.10 -6.80
C LEU A 437 16.71 13.54 -5.38
N LEU A 438 16.94 14.38 -4.38
CA LEU A 438 16.96 13.96 -2.97
C LEU A 438 15.56 13.63 -2.46
N GLY A 439 14.52 14.27 -3.00
CA GLY A 439 13.13 13.90 -2.76
C GLY A 439 12.79 12.52 -3.33
N ALA A 440 13.18 12.23 -4.57
CA ALA A 440 13.02 10.92 -5.18
C ALA A 440 13.76 9.83 -4.39
N PHE A 441 15.01 10.12 -4.00
CA PHE A 441 15.82 9.22 -3.18
C PHE A 441 15.20 8.98 -1.80
N SER A 442 14.73 10.03 -1.13
CA SER A 442 14.11 9.94 0.20
C SER A 442 12.81 9.14 0.16
N VAL A 443 11.92 9.41 -0.79
CA VAL A 443 10.68 8.63 -0.97
C VAL A 443 10.97 7.17 -1.33
N GLY A 444 11.99 6.93 -2.17
CA GLY A 444 12.44 5.58 -2.49
C GLY A 444 12.98 4.85 -1.26
N LEU A 445 13.87 5.50 -0.50
CA LEU A 445 14.40 4.99 0.76
C LEU A 445 13.28 4.68 1.77
N MET A 446 12.24 5.51 1.80
CA MET A 446 11.04 5.28 2.62
C MET A 446 10.27 4.01 2.27
N LYS A 447 10.16 3.69 0.98
CA LYS A 447 9.52 2.46 0.52
C LYS A 447 10.42 1.24 0.73
N ILE A 448 11.71 1.37 0.47
CA ILE A 448 12.68 0.28 0.66
C ILE A 448 12.67 -0.19 2.11
N HIS A 449 12.88 0.71 3.08
CA HIS A 449 12.91 0.31 4.49
C HIS A 449 11.54 -0.15 5.00
N LYS A 450 10.43 0.30 4.40
CA LYS A 450 9.11 -0.23 4.72
C LYS A 450 9.04 -1.73 4.47
N TYR A 451 9.36 -2.15 3.25
CA TYR A 451 9.28 -3.55 2.86
C TYR A 451 10.43 -4.38 3.45
N ALA A 452 11.60 -3.78 3.64
CA ALA A 452 12.78 -4.48 4.17
C ALA A 452 12.79 -4.63 5.69
N ALA A 453 12.40 -3.61 6.44
CA ALA A 453 12.59 -3.55 7.90
C ALA A 453 11.28 -3.37 8.66
N PHE A 454 10.47 -2.36 8.30
CA PHE A 454 9.26 -2.01 9.04
C PHE A 454 8.23 -3.14 9.04
N ASP A 455 7.87 -3.65 7.86
CA ASP A 455 6.87 -4.71 7.75
C ASP A 455 7.36 -6.01 8.41
N ILE A 456 8.64 -6.37 8.26
CA ILE A 456 9.22 -7.58 8.88
C ILE A 456 9.22 -7.47 10.41
N THR A 457 9.65 -6.35 10.97
CA THR A 457 9.70 -6.14 12.43
C THR A 457 8.30 -6.08 13.05
N LYS A 458 7.34 -5.48 12.35
CA LYS A 458 5.92 -5.50 12.71
C LYS A 458 5.35 -6.91 12.69
N GLU A 459 5.58 -7.70 11.63
CA GLU A 459 5.15 -9.09 11.58
C GLU A 459 5.80 -9.92 12.69
N ALA A 460 7.09 -9.71 12.98
CA ALA A 460 7.80 -10.38 14.05
C ALA A 460 7.13 -10.16 15.42
N ILE A 461 6.73 -8.93 15.74
CA ILE A 461 5.96 -8.65 16.97
C ILE A 461 4.58 -9.29 16.91
N SER A 462 3.88 -9.18 15.78
CA SER A 462 2.54 -9.76 15.64
C SER A 462 2.54 -11.28 15.85
N MET A 463 3.64 -11.95 15.49
CA MET A 463 3.82 -13.39 15.72
C MET A 463 4.01 -13.78 17.19
N GLN A 464 4.40 -12.85 18.06
CA GLN A 464 4.52 -13.09 19.49
C GLN A 464 3.21 -12.83 20.26
N ILE A 465 2.19 -12.29 19.60
CA ILE A 465 0.85 -12.11 20.16
C ILE A 465 0.10 -13.45 20.09
N ASP A 466 -0.73 -13.72 21.10
CA ASP A 466 -1.58 -14.92 21.13
C ASP A 466 -2.39 -15.09 19.83
N SER A 467 -2.52 -16.34 19.39
CA SER A 467 -3.10 -16.71 18.11
C SER A 467 -4.59 -16.35 18.00
N SER A 468 -5.32 -16.29 19.12
CA SER A 468 -6.74 -15.93 19.14
C SER A 468 -6.97 -14.45 18.85
N LEU A 469 -6.11 -13.57 19.36
CA LEU A 469 -6.23 -12.11 19.24
C LEU A 469 -5.47 -11.54 18.03
N ARG A 470 -4.44 -12.25 17.54
CA ARG A 470 -3.58 -11.80 16.44
C ARG A 470 -4.35 -11.34 15.20
N ALA A 471 -5.36 -12.11 14.79
CA ALA A 471 -6.16 -11.79 13.61
C ALA A 471 -6.93 -10.46 13.77
N ARG A 472 -7.49 -10.24 14.97
CA ARG A 472 -8.23 -9.03 15.35
C ARG A 472 -7.29 -7.82 15.38
N TYR A 473 -6.16 -7.92 16.06
CA TYR A 473 -5.19 -6.82 16.21
C TYR A 473 -4.53 -6.45 14.90
N LYS A 474 -4.19 -7.44 14.06
CA LYS A 474 -3.69 -7.19 12.71
C LYS A 474 -4.68 -6.39 11.87
N GLY A 475 -5.97 -6.68 11.98
CA GLY A 475 -7.02 -5.89 11.32
C GLY A 475 -7.02 -4.41 11.74
N ILE A 476 -6.70 -4.13 13.01
CA ILE A 476 -6.64 -2.77 13.55
C ILE A 476 -5.41 -2.03 13.02
N PHE A 477 -4.19 -2.49 13.29
CA PHE A 477 -3.00 -1.72 12.92
C PHE A 477 -2.75 -1.69 11.40
N ASP A 478 -2.93 -2.81 10.67
CA ASP A 478 -2.70 -2.84 9.21
C ASP A 478 -3.86 -2.23 8.43
N GLY A 479 -5.10 -2.45 8.88
CA GLY A 479 -6.31 -2.04 8.17
C GLY A 479 -6.72 -0.60 8.46
N VAL A 480 -6.83 -0.26 9.75
CA VAL A 480 -7.35 1.05 10.21
C VAL A 480 -6.25 2.10 10.23
N PHE A 481 -5.18 1.89 11.01
CA PHE A 481 -4.18 2.93 11.26
C PHE A 481 -3.32 3.25 10.04
N GLY A 482 -3.01 2.26 9.19
CA GLY A 482 -2.31 2.50 7.93
C GLY A 482 -3.07 3.42 6.95
N LYS A 483 -4.41 3.32 6.91
CA LYS A 483 -5.27 4.21 6.09
C LYS A 483 -5.53 5.54 6.77
N LEU A 484 -5.74 5.52 8.08
CA LEU A 484 -5.92 6.72 8.88
C LEU A 484 -4.73 7.66 8.75
N GLY A 485 -3.49 7.16 8.87
CA GLY A 485 -2.30 8.01 8.80
C GLY A 485 -2.13 8.71 7.44
N LYS A 486 -2.41 8.02 6.33
CA LYS A 486 -2.41 8.65 5.00
C LYS A 486 -3.45 9.77 4.89
N SER A 487 -4.62 9.56 5.51
CA SER A 487 -5.70 10.55 5.49
C SER A 487 -5.35 11.76 6.35
N VAL A 488 -4.81 11.54 7.56
CA VAL A 488 -4.34 12.60 8.47
C VAL A 488 -3.28 13.47 7.78
N GLY A 489 -2.33 12.88 7.04
CA GLY A 489 -1.35 13.64 6.27
C GLY A 489 -1.98 14.54 5.19
N SER A 490 -3.06 14.09 4.56
CA SER A 490 -3.79 14.88 3.54
C SER A 490 -4.74 15.93 4.13
N PHE A 491 -5.33 15.65 5.30
CA PHE A 491 -6.03 16.64 6.10
C PHE A 491 -5.09 17.74 6.57
N TYR A 492 -3.90 17.39 7.05
CA TYR A 492 -2.87 18.37 7.40
C TYR A 492 -2.55 19.28 6.21
N GLY A 493 -2.26 18.71 5.04
CA GLY A 493 -1.97 19.52 3.84
C GLY A 493 -3.12 20.46 3.47
N SER A 494 -4.36 19.96 3.54
CA SER A 494 -5.55 20.76 3.27
C SER A 494 -5.74 21.90 4.29
N ILE A 495 -5.62 21.61 5.59
CA ILE A 495 -5.75 22.61 6.65
C ILE A 495 -4.65 23.67 6.53
N MET A 496 -3.41 23.26 6.32
CA MET A 496 -2.28 24.19 6.21
C MET A 496 -2.40 25.12 4.99
N THR A 497 -2.78 24.58 3.83
CA THR A 497 -3.04 25.39 2.63
C THR A 497 -4.17 26.40 2.86
N ASN A 498 -5.22 26.02 3.58
CA ASN A 498 -6.32 26.93 3.95
C ASN A 498 -5.89 28.00 4.96
N LEU A 499 -5.23 27.62 6.06
CA LEU A 499 -4.80 28.56 7.11
C LEU A 499 -3.81 29.61 6.59
N PHE A 500 -2.90 29.23 5.70
CA PHE A 500 -1.88 30.12 5.15
C PHE A 500 -2.24 30.69 3.77
N ASN A 501 -3.47 30.44 3.31
CA ASN A 501 -4.01 30.86 2.02
C ASN A 501 -2.99 30.66 0.87
N CYS A 502 -2.38 29.48 0.80
CA CYS A 502 -1.28 29.21 -0.11
C CYS A 502 -1.49 27.94 -0.93
N ARG A 503 -1.37 28.07 -2.25
CA ARG A 503 -1.49 26.91 -3.16
C ARG A 503 -0.34 25.94 -2.96
N ASP A 504 0.88 26.40 -2.65
CA ASP A 504 2.05 25.55 -2.49
C ASP A 504 2.33 25.19 -1.02
N ILE A 505 2.38 23.88 -0.70
CA ILE A 505 2.63 23.40 0.66
C ILE A 505 4.06 23.64 1.12
N ARG A 506 5.01 23.90 0.21
CA ARG A 506 6.42 24.16 0.57
C ARG A 506 6.57 25.40 1.44
N LYS A 507 5.66 26.38 1.31
CA LYS A 507 5.55 27.54 2.22
C LYS A 507 5.44 27.13 3.69
N VAL A 508 4.75 26.01 3.96
CA VAL A 508 4.49 25.45 5.28
C VAL A 508 5.43 24.27 5.61
N GLY A 509 6.45 24.05 4.76
CA GLY A 509 7.44 22.98 4.87
C GLY A 509 8.06 22.82 6.26
N PRO A 510 8.50 23.90 6.95
CA PRO A 510 9.05 23.79 8.30
C PRO A 510 8.07 23.24 9.34
N ILE A 511 6.79 23.59 9.25
CA ILE A 511 5.76 23.06 10.17
C ILE A 511 5.56 21.57 9.89
N GLY A 512 5.56 21.18 8.60
CA GLY A 512 5.45 19.78 8.20
C GLY A 512 6.65 18.95 8.67
N GLY A 513 7.86 19.48 8.50
CA GLY A 513 9.10 18.89 8.98
C GLY A 513 9.13 18.77 10.51
N GLY A 514 8.73 19.82 11.23
CA GLY A 514 8.62 19.80 12.69
C GLY A 514 7.64 18.74 13.19
N LEU A 515 6.49 18.60 12.54
CA LEU A 515 5.52 17.55 12.85
C LEU A 515 6.08 16.14 12.59
N VAL A 516 6.81 15.93 11.49
CA VAL A 516 7.45 14.63 11.21
C VAL A 516 8.56 14.32 12.21
N ILE A 517 9.38 15.31 12.59
CA ILE A 517 10.41 15.15 13.62
C ILE A 517 9.77 14.78 14.96
N PHE A 518 8.71 15.48 15.36
CA PHE A 518 7.94 15.18 16.56
C PHE A 518 7.38 13.75 16.54
N ASN A 519 6.77 13.34 15.41
CA ASN A 519 6.30 11.96 15.23
C ASN A 519 7.43 10.94 15.35
N CYS A 520 8.61 11.22 14.78
CA CYS A 520 9.77 10.35 14.89
C CYS A 520 10.25 10.20 16.34
N ILE A 521 10.23 11.27 17.15
CA ILE A 521 10.60 11.21 18.57
C ILE A 521 9.68 10.25 19.32
N ILE A 522 8.35 10.37 19.16
CA ILE A 522 7.39 9.45 19.79
C ILE A 522 7.58 8.03 19.24
N TRP A 523 7.84 7.90 17.94
CA TRP A 523 8.10 6.61 17.31
C TRP A 523 9.32 5.91 17.92
N PHE A 524 10.43 6.62 18.21
CA PHE A 524 11.56 6.05 18.94
C PHE A 524 11.14 5.47 20.29
N PHE A 525 10.37 6.21 21.10
CA PHE A 525 9.87 5.71 22.38
C PHE A 525 9.01 4.46 22.23
N SER A 526 8.11 4.41 21.24
CA SER A 526 7.32 3.22 20.94
C SER A 526 8.19 2.03 20.52
N VAL A 527 9.24 2.25 19.72
CA VAL A 527 10.19 1.17 19.35
C VAL A 527 10.93 0.63 20.57
N PHE A 528 11.41 1.48 21.48
CA PHE A 528 12.09 1.01 22.70
C PHE A 528 11.15 0.22 23.61
N TYR A 529 9.90 0.67 23.78
CA TYR A 529 8.89 -0.09 24.54
C TYR A 529 8.62 -1.46 23.91
N LEU A 530 8.41 -1.51 22.60
CA LEU A 530 8.16 -2.75 21.86
C LEU A 530 9.36 -3.70 21.90
N HIS A 531 10.59 -3.18 21.86
CA HIS A 531 11.79 -3.99 21.98
C HIS A 531 11.86 -4.71 23.34
N ARG A 532 11.54 -4.01 24.44
CA ARG A 532 11.53 -4.59 25.78
C ARG A 532 10.53 -5.75 25.84
N LYS A 533 9.29 -5.54 25.37
CA LYS A 533 8.23 -6.56 25.36
C LYS A 533 8.56 -7.75 24.45
N TYR A 534 9.14 -7.49 23.29
CA TYR A 534 9.60 -8.55 22.39
C TYR A 534 10.69 -9.40 23.04
N THR A 535 11.67 -8.76 23.69
CA THR A 535 12.77 -9.48 24.34
C THR A 535 12.31 -10.27 25.57
N GLU A 536 11.37 -9.73 26.35
CA GLU A 536 10.73 -10.46 27.47
C GLU A 536 10.00 -11.72 26.96
N SER A 537 9.23 -11.61 25.87
CA SER A 537 8.53 -12.77 25.27
C SER A 537 9.48 -13.82 24.70
N VAL A 538 10.54 -13.41 24.01
CA VAL A 538 11.56 -14.35 23.47
C VAL A 538 12.32 -15.06 24.59
N LYS A 539 12.66 -14.36 25.68
CA LYS A 539 13.35 -14.97 26.83
C LYS A 539 12.46 -15.96 27.59
N ASN A 540 11.18 -15.63 27.74
CA ASN A 540 10.26 -16.42 28.54
C ASN A 540 9.53 -17.52 27.73
N ASN A 541 9.75 -17.59 26.40
CA ASN A 541 8.99 -18.45 25.46
C ASN A 541 7.45 -18.36 25.65
N ALA A 542 6.97 -17.22 26.13
CA ALA A 542 5.56 -16.96 26.41
C ALA A 542 5.03 -15.90 25.44
N PRO A 543 3.76 -16.00 25.00
CA PRO A 543 3.16 -14.93 24.20
C PRO A 543 3.20 -13.61 24.97
N ILE A 544 3.34 -12.49 24.25
CA ILE A 544 3.34 -11.17 24.87
C ILE A 544 1.97 -10.97 25.51
N ASP A 545 1.96 -10.85 26.84
CA ASP A 545 0.75 -10.55 27.58
C ASP A 545 0.21 -9.17 27.16
N VAL A 546 -1.09 -9.11 26.92
CA VAL A 546 -1.73 -7.89 26.43
C VAL A 546 -1.87 -6.95 27.61
N ASP A 547 -0.86 -6.11 27.86
CA ASP A 547 -0.90 -5.10 28.92
C ASP A 547 -2.13 -4.18 28.73
N LEU A 548 -3.20 -4.44 29.48
CA LEU A 548 -4.37 -3.58 29.52
C LEU A 548 -4.07 -2.33 30.38
N PHE A 549 -4.60 -1.18 29.97
CA PHE A 549 -4.52 0.03 30.80
C PHE A 549 -5.28 -0.18 32.11
N GLY A 550 -4.56 -0.22 33.24
CA GLY A 550 -5.16 -0.28 34.59
C GLY A 550 -4.92 -1.58 35.35
N GLU A 551 -4.47 -2.66 34.70
CA GLU A 551 -4.09 -3.88 35.43
C GLU A 551 -2.66 -3.76 35.98
N LYS A 552 -2.53 -3.72 37.31
CA LYS A 552 -1.25 -4.02 37.97
C LYS A 552 -0.90 -5.48 37.65
N LYS A 553 0.35 -5.73 37.25
CA LYS A 553 0.90 -7.09 37.08
C LYS A 553 0.41 -7.99 38.21
N LYS A 554 -0.49 -8.93 37.93
CA LYS A 554 -0.58 -10.12 38.76
C LYS A 554 0.69 -10.90 38.45
N THR A 555 1.60 -10.92 39.40
CA THR A 555 2.76 -11.79 39.39
C THR A 555 2.24 -13.22 39.39
N SER A 556 2.08 -13.82 38.21
CA SER A 556 1.91 -15.25 38.09
C SER A 556 3.24 -15.89 38.49
N GLN A 557 3.42 -16.11 39.79
CA GLN A 557 4.36 -17.11 40.28
C GLN A 557 3.82 -18.46 39.79
N THR A 558 4.28 -18.90 38.61
CA THR A 558 4.31 -20.34 38.32
C THR A 558 5.38 -20.92 39.22
N THR A 559 4.93 -21.55 40.32
CA THR A 559 5.69 -22.53 41.08
C THR A 559 6.24 -23.58 40.08
N PRO A 560 7.51 -24.00 40.18
CA PRO A 560 8.00 -25.11 39.38
C PRO A 560 7.31 -26.39 39.88
N GLU A 561 6.50 -27.02 39.05
CA GLU A 561 6.11 -28.42 39.28
C GLU A 561 7.36 -29.29 39.20
N GLU A 562 7.70 -29.92 40.32
CA GLU A 562 8.72 -30.95 40.40
C GLU A 562 8.36 -32.14 39.49
N PRO A 563 9.32 -32.74 38.78
CA PRO A 563 9.08 -33.96 38.03
C PRO A 563 8.97 -35.15 38.99
N THR A 564 7.75 -35.67 39.18
CA THR A 564 7.52 -36.92 39.91
C THR A 564 8.10 -38.09 39.09
N LYS A 565 9.30 -38.54 39.46
CA LYS A 565 9.82 -39.87 39.10
C LYS A 565 9.14 -40.88 40.01
N THR A 566 8.43 -41.86 39.45
CA THR A 566 8.41 -43.27 39.88
C THR A 566 7.35 -44.04 39.08
N VAL A 567 7.79 -44.91 38.17
CA VAL A 567 7.18 -46.23 38.02
C VAL A 567 8.33 -47.22 37.86
N THR A 568 8.33 -48.14 38.81
CA THR A 568 9.21 -49.27 39.04
C THR A 568 9.15 -50.28 37.91
N ALA A 569 10.30 -50.91 37.65
CA ALA A 569 10.38 -52.20 36.98
C ALA A 569 9.85 -53.28 37.93
N ASP A 570 9.07 -54.21 37.41
CA ASP A 570 8.95 -55.56 37.94
C ASP A 570 8.92 -56.54 36.75
N ILE A 571 9.95 -57.39 36.73
CA ILE A 571 10.07 -58.80 36.30
C ILE A 571 9.44 -59.21 34.97
#